data_AF-A0A6B3IAP0-F1
#
_entry.id   AF-A0A6B3IAP0-F1
#
_cell.length_a   1.000
_cell.length_b   1.000
_cell.length_c   1.000
_cell.angle_alpha   90.00
_cell.angle_beta   90.00
_cell.angle_gamma   90.00
#
_symmetry.space_group_name_H-M   'P 1'
#
loop_
_entity.id
_entity.type
_entity.pdbx_description
1 polymer ?
#
loop_
_entity_poly.entity_id
_entity_poly.type
_entity_poly.pdbx_seq_one_letter_code
_entity_poly.pdbx_strand_id
1 'polypeptide(L)'
;TGQLTSIAPDGSKTTTDLTHGADVTNPDGSVSSLDNGRFVNSFPDGSSHSIDPDTGIATVTDAQGRTETVTLDELNSRGGNNSRPDFLDDLRDLGQNRDLGNLGDLNGNRDLDGPNGNRDLDLDGLKDLANGSGGSGGGGDGTTTRD
;
A
#
# COMPACT_ATOMS: atom_id res chain seq x y z
N THR A 1 -25.45 -24.26 22.31
CA THR A 1 -25.04 -24.24 23.73
C THR A 1 -24.07 -23.10 23.92
N GLY A 2 -24.29 -22.22 24.91
CA GLY A 2 -23.34 -21.17 25.24
C GLY A 2 -22.36 -21.68 26.31
N GLN A 3 -21.12 -22.01 25.95
CA GLN A 3 -20.09 -22.35 26.92
C GLN A 3 -18.90 -21.40 26.75
N LEU A 4 -18.49 -20.78 27.85
CA LEU A 4 -17.25 -20.01 27.92
C LEU A 4 -16.19 -20.85 28.61
N THR A 5 -15.03 -21.01 27.97
CA THR A 5 -13.87 -21.65 28.59
C THR A 5 -12.76 -20.63 28.74
N SER A 6 -12.38 -20.35 29.98
CA SER A 6 -11.26 -19.48 30.33
C SER A 6 -10.05 -20.31 30.74
N ILE A 7 -8.88 -19.90 30.29
CA ILE A 7 -7.60 -20.55 30.63
C ILE A 7 -6.74 -19.54 31.36
N ALA A 8 -6.38 -19.83 32.60
CA ALA A 8 -5.52 -18.99 33.40
C ALA A 8 -4.03 -19.14 32.97
N PRO A 9 -3.14 -18.20 33.35
CA PRO A 9 -1.71 -18.28 33.01
C PRO A 9 -1.00 -19.56 33.51
N ASP A 10 -1.53 -20.19 34.57
CA ASP A 10 -1.05 -21.48 35.10
C ASP A 10 -1.55 -22.70 34.29
N GLY A 11 -2.34 -22.47 33.24
CA GLY A 11 -2.92 -23.50 32.39
C GLY A 11 -4.23 -24.10 32.91
N SER A 12 -4.71 -23.68 34.09
CA SER A 12 -5.99 -24.11 34.63
C SER A 12 -7.15 -23.68 33.73
N LYS A 13 -8.15 -24.55 33.58
CA LYS A 13 -9.33 -24.30 32.75
C LYS A 13 -10.58 -24.18 33.60
N THR A 14 -11.36 -23.13 33.37
CA THR A 14 -12.70 -22.96 33.93
C THR A 14 -13.69 -22.91 32.80
N THR A 15 -14.77 -23.69 32.89
CA THR A 15 -15.85 -23.67 31.91
C THR A 15 -17.14 -23.23 32.59
N THR A 16 -17.79 -22.23 32.01
CA THR A 16 -19.06 -21.67 32.49
C THR A 16 -20.13 -21.83 31.42
N ASP A 17 -21.29 -22.33 31.80
CA ASP A 17 -22.48 -22.34 30.95
C ASP A 17 -23.15 -20.96 30.97
N LEU A 18 -23.20 -20.31 29.80
CA LEU A 18 -23.84 -19.01 29.61
C LEU A 18 -25.30 -19.12 29.15
N THR A 19 -25.78 -20.32 28.82
CA THR A 19 -27.12 -20.55 28.22
C THR A 19 -28.26 -20.03 29.12
N HIS A 20 -28.02 -19.94 30.42
CA HIS A 20 -29.02 -19.52 31.41
C HIS A 20 -28.81 -18.07 31.90
N GLY A 21 -28.18 -17.22 31.08
CA GLY A 21 -27.95 -15.80 31.38
C GLY A 21 -26.85 -15.56 32.40
N ALA A 22 -25.82 -16.41 32.42
CA ALA A 22 -24.66 -16.19 33.27
C ALA A 22 -23.77 -15.08 32.70
N ASP A 23 -23.22 -14.27 33.60
CA ASP A 23 -22.19 -13.28 33.30
C ASP A 23 -20.85 -13.75 33.86
N VAL A 24 -19.78 -13.57 33.07
CA VAL A 24 -18.41 -13.87 33.49
C VAL A 24 -17.56 -12.61 33.41
N THR A 25 -17.05 -12.20 34.56
CA THR A 25 -16.06 -11.11 34.64
C THR A 25 -14.67 -11.64 34.32
N ASN A 26 -14.04 -11.05 33.31
CA ASN A 26 -12.69 -11.38 32.87
C ASN A 26 -11.64 -10.60 33.68
N PRO A 27 -10.37 -11.06 33.69
CA PRO A 27 -9.29 -10.37 34.40
C PRO A 27 -9.04 -8.92 33.96
N ASP A 28 -9.36 -8.59 32.71
CA ASP A 28 -9.28 -7.22 32.16
C ASP A 28 -10.47 -6.32 32.56
N GLY A 29 -11.40 -6.85 33.37
CA GLY A 29 -12.60 -6.17 33.82
C GLY A 29 -13.76 -6.22 32.82
N SER A 30 -13.58 -6.81 31.63
CA SER A 30 -14.69 -7.03 30.70
C SER A 30 -15.68 -8.07 31.24
N VAL A 31 -16.92 -8.01 30.76
CA VAL A 31 -17.98 -8.96 31.12
C VAL A 31 -18.45 -9.68 29.87
N SER A 32 -18.30 -11.00 29.86
CA SER A 32 -18.76 -11.89 28.80
C SER A 32 -20.09 -12.54 29.18
N SER A 33 -21.05 -12.54 28.25
CA SER A 33 -22.38 -13.13 28.44
C SER A 33 -22.98 -13.62 27.12
N LEU A 34 -24.15 -14.26 27.23
CA LEU A 34 -24.97 -14.64 26.08
C LEU A 34 -26.27 -13.84 26.10
N ASP A 35 -26.49 -13.01 25.07
CA ASP A 35 -27.70 -12.23 24.89
C ASP A 35 -28.48 -12.80 23.70
N ASN A 36 -29.64 -13.41 23.97
CA ASN A 36 -30.52 -13.97 22.94
C ASN A 36 -29.80 -14.89 21.91
N GLY A 37 -28.82 -15.67 22.36
CA GLY A 37 -28.03 -16.57 21.50
C GLY A 37 -26.78 -15.95 20.87
N ARG A 38 -26.60 -14.64 21.01
CA ARG A 38 -25.45 -13.88 20.53
C ARG A 38 -24.44 -13.67 21.67
N PHE A 39 -23.16 -13.96 21.41
CA PHE A 39 -22.09 -13.75 22.39
C PHE A 39 -21.81 -12.25 22.53
N VAL A 40 -21.75 -11.74 23.76
CA VAL A 40 -21.46 -10.34 24.05
C VAL A 40 -20.29 -10.24 25.01
N ASN A 41 -19.33 -9.36 24.71
CA ASN A 41 -18.30 -8.94 25.66
C ASN A 41 -18.29 -7.42 25.80
N SER A 42 -18.55 -6.92 27.01
CA SER A 42 -18.61 -5.49 27.33
C SER A 42 -17.40 -5.07 28.15
N PHE A 43 -16.76 -3.96 27.77
CA PHE A 43 -15.53 -3.49 28.40
C PHE A 43 -15.79 -2.32 29.37
N PRO A 44 -14.92 -2.12 30.38
CA PRO A 44 -15.05 -1.00 31.32
C PRO A 44 -15.00 0.40 30.69
N ASP A 45 -14.41 0.52 29.51
CA ASP A 45 -14.35 1.79 28.75
C ASP A 45 -15.67 2.11 28.01
N GLY A 46 -16.66 1.21 28.08
CA GLY A 46 -17.95 1.34 27.41
C GLY A 46 -18.01 0.73 26.01
N SER A 47 -16.89 0.24 25.47
CA SER A 47 -16.89 -0.51 24.20
C SER A 47 -17.49 -1.91 24.38
N SER A 48 -17.90 -2.54 23.28
CA SER A 48 -18.39 -3.92 23.30
C SER A 48 -18.18 -4.65 21.98
N HIS A 49 -18.03 -5.98 22.07
CA HIS A 49 -17.93 -6.89 20.94
C HIS A 49 -19.09 -7.87 20.94
N SER A 50 -19.78 -7.88 19.79
CA SER A 50 -20.93 -8.68 19.40
C SER A 50 -20.62 -9.88 18.47
N ILE A 51 -20.99 -11.14 18.71
CA ILE A 51 -20.96 -12.19 17.67
C ILE A 51 -22.28 -12.97 17.62
N ASP A 52 -22.95 -12.93 16.46
CA ASP A 52 -24.11 -13.77 16.15
C ASP A 52 -23.65 -15.02 15.36
N PRO A 53 -23.70 -16.22 15.96
CA PRO A 53 -23.25 -17.44 15.30
C PRO A 53 -24.23 -17.95 14.23
N ASP A 54 -25.51 -17.56 14.29
CA ASP A 54 -26.52 -18.03 13.33
C ASP A 54 -26.39 -17.28 12.00
N THR A 55 -25.98 -16.00 12.05
CA THR A 55 -25.76 -15.19 10.84
C THR A 55 -24.28 -15.04 10.46
N GLY A 56 -23.35 -15.41 11.34
CA GLY A 56 -21.91 -15.18 11.15
C GLY A 56 -21.53 -13.70 11.15
N ILE A 57 -22.31 -12.84 11.82
CA ILE A 57 -22.06 -11.40 11.87
C ILE A 57 -21.34 -11.05 13.18
N ALA A 58 -20.24 -10.31 13.07
CA ALA A 58 -19.57 -9.68 14.18
C ALA A 58 -19.85 -8.17 14.19
N THR A 59 -20.09 -7.63 15.38
CA THR A 59 -20.36 -6.21 15.60
C THR A 59 -19.36 -5.68 16.63
N VAL A 60 -18.70 -4.56 16.35
CA VAL A 60 -17.85 -3.86 17.31
C VAL A 60 -18.48 -2.51 17.59
N THR A 61 -18.70 -2.18 18.84
CA THR A 61 -19.15 -0.86 19.28
C THR A 61 -18.04 -0.23 20.09
N ASP A 62 -17.56 0.94 19.68
CA ASP A 62 -16.54 1.66 20.45
C ASP A 62 -17.14 2.38 21.67
N ALA A 63 -16.28 2.92 22.53
CA ALA A 63 -16.68 3.67 23.73
C ALA A 63 -17.53 4.93 23.43
N GLN A 64 -17.52 5.42 22.19
CA GLN A 64 -18.34 6.54 21.73
C GLN A 64 -19.68 6.08 21.12
N GLY A 65 -19.96 4.77 21.13
CA GLY A 65 -21.16 4.17 20.56
C GLY A 65 -21.12 3.98 19.05
N ARG A 66 -19.99 4.24 18.38
CA ARG A 66 -19.88 4.00 16.94
C ARG A 66 -19.78 2.49 16.69
N THR A 67 -20.56 2.01 15.74
CA THR A 67 -20.69 0.59 15.45
C THR A 67 -20.11 0.25 14.10
N GLU A 68 -19.28 -0.79 14.06
CA GLU A 68 -18.80 -1.43 12.84
C GLU A 68 -19.33 -2.86 12.80
N THR A 69 -19.70 -3.32 11.61
CA THR A 69 -20.24 -4.67 11.39
C THR A 69 -19.45 -5.35 10.29
N VAL A 70 -19.10 -6.60 10.53
CA VAL A 70 -18.29 -7.42 9.62
C VAL A 70 -18.88 -8.82 9.55
N THR A 71 -18.99 -9.37 8.34
CA THR A 71 -19.33 -10.78 8.14
C THR A 71 -18.08 -11.63 8.32
N LEU A 72 -18.12 -12.64 9.18
CA LEU A 72 -16.96 -13.48 9.50
C LEU A 72 -16.43 -14.26 8.29
N ASP A 73 -17.30 -14.61 7.34
CA ASP A 73 -16.92 -15.27 6.08
C ASP A 73 -15.98 -14.40 5.21
N GLU A 74 -16.17 -13.08 5.23
CA GLU A 74 -15.31 -12.16 4.47
C GLU A 74 -13.90 -12.09 5.06
N LEU A 75 -13.77 -12.17 6.39
CA LEU A 75 -12.47 -12.16 7.06
C LEU A 75 -11.64 -13.39 6.71
N ASN A 76 -12.27 -14.55 6.63
CA ASN A 76 -11.61 -15.78 6.21
C ASN A 76 -11.10 -15.68 4.75
N SER A 77 -11.88 -15.02 3.90
CA SER A 77 -11.53 -14.81 2.48
C SER A 77 -10.36 -13.85 2.27
N ARG A 78 -10.19 -12.85 3.16
CA ARG A 78 -9.06 -11.90 3.11
C ARG A 78 -7.73 -12.54 3.51
N GLY A 79 -7.75 -13.55 4.38
CA GLY A 79 -6.54 -14.28 4.81
C GLY A 79 -6.14 -15.44 3.90
N GLY A 80 -7.05 -15.95 3.06
CA GLY A 80 -6.82 -17.11 2.18
C GLY A 80 -6.12 -16.79 0.85
N ASN A 81 -6.00 -15.51 0.50
CA ASN A 81 -5.36 -15.11 -0.74
C ASN A 81 -3.83 -15.10 -0.57
N ASN A 82 -3.24 -16.30 -0.61
CA ASN A 82 -1.89 -16.51 -1.14
C ASN A 82 -1.83 -16.25 -2.66
N SER A 83 -2.73 -15.41 -3.18
CA SER A 83 -2.64 -14.84 -4.51
C SER A 83 -1.35 -14.04 -4.51
N ARG A 84 -0.31 -14.69 -5.04
CA ARG A 84 0.86 -14.04 -5.58
C ARG A 84 0.37 -12.75 -6.22
N PRO A 85 0.90 -11.59 -5.81
CA PRO A 85 0.50 -10.35 -6.44
C PRO A 85 0.57 -10.50 -7.96
N ASP A 86 -0.44 -10.02 -8.68
CA ASP A 86 -0.54 -10.13 -10.14
C ASP A 86 0.72 -9.59 -10.86
N PHE A 87 1.49 -8.72 -10.20
CA PHE A 87 2.80 -8.25 -10.70
C PHE A 87 3.83 -9.38 -10.90
N LEU A 88 3.68 -10.53 -10.23
CA LEU A 88 4.53 -11.71 -10.42
C LEU A 88 4.08 -12.57 -11.61
N ASP A 89 2.86 -12.40 -12.13
CA ASP A 89 2.47 -12.94 -13.44
C ASP A 89 3.14 -12.13 -14.56
N ASP A 90 3.13 -10.80 -14.47
CA ASP A 90 3.80 -9.92 -15.46
C ASP A 90 5.32 -10.18 -15.55
N LEU A 91 5.97 -10.52 -14.43
CA LEU A 91 7.39 -10.89 -14.41
C LEU A 91 7.65 -12.31 -14.97
N ARG A 92 6.66 -13.21 -14.92
CA ARG A 92 6.76 -14.52 -15.58
C ARG A 92 6.69 -14.37 -17.09
N ASP A 93 5.87 -13.45 -17.59
CA ASP A 93 5.79 -13.13 -19.03
C ASP A 93 7.06 -12.41 -19.54
N LEU A 94 7.68 -11.55 -18.72
CA LEU A 94 9.00 -10.96 -19.02
C LEU A 94 10.15 -11.99 -19.00
N GLY A 95 10.00 -13.08 -18.25
CA GLY A 95 10.95 -14.20 -18.22
C GLY A 95 10.83 -15.13 -19.43
N GLN A 96 9.63 -15.20 -20.04
CA GLN A 96 9.34 -16.03 -21.20
C GLN A 96 9.58 -15.31 -22.54
N ASN A 97 9.51 -13.97 -22.57
CA ASN A 97 9.84 -13.17 -23.75
C ASN A 97 11.34 -12.86 -23.89
N ARG A 98 12.20 -13.67 -23.24
CA ARG A 98 13.59 -13.80 -23.65
C ARG A 98 13.65 -14.94 -24.64
N ASP A 99 13.31 -14.62 -25.89
CA ASP A 99 13.82 -15.33 -27.07
C ASP A 99 15.35 -15.24 -27.08
N LEU A 100 16.00 -15.95 -26.14
CA LEU A 100 17.42 -16.31 -26.19
C LEU A 100 17.71 -17.26 -27.36
N GLY A 101 16.68 -17.61 -28.15
CA GLY A 101 16.79 -18.32 -29.41
C GLY A 101 17.25 -17.46 -30.59
N ASN A 102 17.31 -16.12 -30.46
CA ASN A 102 17.82 -15.24 -31.51
C ASN A 102 19.07 -14.45 -31.10
N LEU A 103 20.02 -15.13 -30.46
CA LEU A 103 21.44 -14.68 -30.39
C LEU A 103 22.16 -14.86 -31.75
N GLY A 104 21.43 -14.70 -32.86
CA GLY A 104 21.91 -14.93 -34.23
C GLY A 104 22.73 -13.77 -34.80
N ASP A 105 22.57 -12.55 -34.28
CA ASP A 105 23.21 -11.37 -34.86
C ASP A 105 24.01 -10.58 -33.80
N LEU A 106 25.00 -11.24 -33.19
CA LEU A 106 26.18 -10.58 -32.64
C LEU A 106 27.12 -10.10 -33.78
N ASN A 107 26.56 -9.56 -34.87
CA ASN A 107 27.33 -8.89 -35.91
C ASN A 107 27.39 -7.41 -35.58
N GLY A 108 28.32 -7.09 -34.68
CA GLY A 108 28.89 -5.75 -34.52
C GLY A 108 29.71 -5.33 -35.75
N ASN A 109 29.09 -5.37 -36.93
CA ASN A 109 29.65 -4.73 -38.11
C ASN A 109 28.87 -3.43 -38.33
N ARG A 110 29.52 -2.33 -37.92
CA ARG A 110 29.38 -1.00 -38.52
C ARG A 110 29.01 -1.16 -39.98
N ASP A 111 27.87 -0.63 -40.39
CA ASP A 111 27.71 0.08 -41.65
C ASP A 111 26.38 0.85 -41.60
N LEU A 112 26.52 2.16 -41.74
CA LEU A 112 25.46 3.15 -41.77
C LEU A 112 24.69 2.99 -43.08
N ASP A 113 23.39 2.67 -43.05
CA ASP A 113 22.53 2.86 -44.23
C ASP A 113 21.03 3.03 -43.87
N GLY A 114 20.68 4.27 -43.49
CA GLY A 114 19.42 4.95 -43.84
C GLY A 114 18.17 4.77 -42.94
N PRO A 115 17.23 5.76 -42.86
CA PRO A 115 17.23 7.13 -43.39
C PRO A 115 16.75 8.14 -42.32
N ASN A 116 17.64 8.64 -41.47
CA ASN A 116 17.33 9.81 -40.64
C ASN A 116 17.94 11.06 -41.27
N GLY A 117 17.28 11.51 -42.33
CA GLY A 117 17.56 12.80 -42.94
C GLY A 117 17.28 13.94 -41.98
N ASN A 118 18.28 14.80 -41.85
CA ASN A 118 18.19 16.23 -41.64
C ASN A 118 18.00 16.69 -40.20
N ARG A 119 19.11 16.75 -39.47
CA ARG A 119 19.54 18.02 -38.86
C ARG A 119 21.06 18.12 -38.97
N ASP A 120 21.52 18.42 -40.19
CA ASP A 120 22.79 19.12 -40.35
C ASP A 120 22.65 20.42 -39.56
N LEU A 121 23.19 20.42 -38.35
CA LEU A 121 23.45 21.65 -37.63
C LEU A 121 24.63 22.27 -38.37
N ASP A 122 24.34 23.06 -39.40
CA ASP A 122 25.31 23.91 -40.10
C ASP A 122 25.93 24.87 -39.08
N LEU A 123 27.03 24.43 -38.46
CA LEU A 123 27.89 25.24 -37.58
C LEU A 123 28.64 26.33 -38.36
N ASP A 124 28.45 26.37 -39.67
CA ASP A 124 29.00 27.36 -40.59
C ASP A 124 28.33 28.74 -40.50
N GLY A 125 27.19 28.86 -39.81
CA GLY A 125 26.55 30.15 -39.51
C GLY A 125 27.04 30.83 -38.22
N LEU A 126 27.84 30.14 -37.39
CA LEU A 126 28.37 30.71 -36.15
C LEU A 126 29.75 31.39 -36.32
N LYS A 127 30.40 31.20 -37.47
CA LYS A 127 31.69 31.83 -37.79
C LYS A 127 31.59 33.32 -38.12
N ASP A 128 30.40 33.83 -38.45
CA ASP A 128 30.20 35.25 -38.78
C ASP A 128 29.87 36.15 -37.57
N LEU A 129 29.56 35.57 -36.40
CA LEU A 129 29.46 36.33 -35.14
C LEU A 129 30.81 36.47 -34.43
N ALA A 130 31.80 35.64 -34.80
CA ALA A 130 33.12 35.60 -34.16
C ALA A 130 34.23 36.32 -34.95
N ASN A 131 33.97 36.86 -36.14
CA ASN A 131 35.00 37.57 -36.91
C ASN A 131 34.42 38.64 -37.85
N GLY A 132 34.20 39.85 -37.33
CA GLY A 132 33.73 40.97 -38.15
C GLY A 132 33.75 42.32 -37.42
N SER A 133 34.95 42.92 -37.35
CA SER A 133 35.26 44.37 -37.40
C SER A 133 34.27 45.33 -36.70
N GLY A 134 34.66 46.03 -35.62
CA GLY A 134 35.79 46.95 -35.59
C GLY A 134 35.38 48.33 -36.13
N GLY A 135 35.32 49.37 -35.29
CA GLY A 135 35.14 50.73 -35.78
C GLY A 135 34.75 51.80 -34.77
N SER A 136 35.76 52.33 -34.06
CA SER A 136 35.99 53.75 -33.76
C SER A 136 34.98 54.63 -33.02
N GLY A 137 35.48 55.19 -31.91
CA GLY A 137 35.34 56.61 -31.53
C GLY A 137 34.13 56.90 -30.64
N GLY A 138 34.25 57.57 -29.50
CA GLY A 138 35.35 58.28 -28.88
C GLY A 138 34.79 59.20 -27.80
N GLY A 139 35.59 59.49 -26.78
CA GLY A 139 35.57 60.72 -25.97
C GLY A 139 34.39 60.97 -25.03
N GLY A 140 34.69 61.11 -23.74
CA GLY A 140 33.79 61.78 -22.80
C GLY A 140 34.09 61.52 -21.34
N ASP A 141 34.98 62.35 -20.77
CA ASP A 141 35.26 62.51 -19.34
C ASP A 141 34.03 62.88 -18.48
N GLY A 142 34.09 62.56 -17.18
CA GLY A 142 33.24 63.14 -16.11
C GLY A 142 32.77 62.09 -15.09
N THR A 143 33.45 61.89 -13.94
CA THR A 143 33.13 62.48 -12.60
C THR A 143 31.68 62.19 -12.15
N THR A 144 31.26 61.72 -10.96
CA THR A 144 31.71 61.73 -9.55
C THR A 144 30.93 60.61 -8.80
N THR A 145 31.54 59.90 -7.85
CA THR A 145 31.28 59.93 -6.38
C THR A 145 29.95 59.32 -5.86
N ARG A 146 30.16 58.42 -4.88
CA ARG A 146 29.28 57.82 -3.84
C ARG A 146 27.97 58.54 -3.48
N ASP A 147 26.98 57.73 -3.12
CA ASP A 147 26.13 57.89 -1.94
C ASP A 147 26.07 56.56 -1.16
#